data_AF-A0A164SXI5-F1
#
_entry.id   AF-A0A164SXI5-F1
#
_cell.length_a   1.000
_cell.length_b   1.000
_cell.length_c   1.000
_cell.angle_alpha   90.00
_cell.angle_beta   90.00
_cell.angle_gamma   90.00
#
_symmetry.space_group_name_H-M   'P 1'
#
loop_
_entity.id
_entity.type
_entity.pdbx_description
1 polymer ?
#
loop_
_entity_poly.entity_id
_entity_poly.type
_entity_poly.pdbx_seq_one_letter_code
_entity_poly.pdbx_strand_id
1 'polypeptide(L)'
;MSPEVIVNAGIPCYRLVQNPGEFVFTFPRAYHSGFSHGFTCSEVSNIATPEWLKFAGKDEIHRAAVNYPPLVSHIQLLYDLAPSFSSVWFTLHELQNVEKYHNEKSYAICRDGDTERDRGD
;
A
#
# COMPACT_ATOMS: atom_id res chain seq x y z
N MET A 1 17.99 -2.96 -11.91
CA MET A 1 18.79 -3.69 -10.91
C MET A 1 18.24 -5.10 -10.84
N SER A 2 19.06 -6.14 -10.95
CA SER A 2 18.58 -7.53 -10.81
C SER A 2 18.17 -7.80 -9.36
N PRO A 3 17.08 -8.53 -9.09
CA PRO A 3 16.72 -8.96 -7.74
C PRO A 3 17.87 -9.67 -7.01
N GLU A 4 18.73 -10.38 -7.74
CA GLU A 4 19.91 -11.06 -7.19
C GLU A 4 20.86 -10.09 -6.48
N VAL A 5 21.05 -8.88 -7.04
CA VAL A 5 21.91 -7.85 -6.43
C VAL A 5 21.34 -7.40 -5.09
N ILE A 6 20.01 -7.27 -5.00
CA ILE A 6 19.28 -6.84 -3.79
C ILE A 6 19.36 -7.92 -2.71
N VAL A 7 19.11 -9.17 -3.09
CA VAL A 7 19.19 -10.34 -2.19
C VAL A 7 20.61 -10.53 -1.66
N ASN A 8 21.63 -10.42 -2.52
CA ASN A 8 23.03 -10.53 -2.11
C ASN A 8 23.47 -9.42 -1.16
N ALA A 9 22.80 -8.27 -1.17
CA ALA A 9 22.99 -7.19 -0.20
C ALA A 9 22.25 -7.41 1.14
N GLY A 10 21.58 -8.56 1.32
CA GLY A 10 20.83 -8.90 2.52
C GLY A 10 19.46 -8.22 2.63
N ILE A 11 18.96 -7.63 1.55
CA ILE A 11 17.67 -6.96 1.53
C ILE A 11 16.57 -7.98 1.18
N PRO A 12 15.51 -8.12 2.00
CA PRO A 12 14.39 -9.01 1.70
C PRO A 12 13.76 -8.66 0.35
N CYS A 13 13.67 -9.65 -0.53
CA CYS A 13 13.08 -9.52 -1.85
C CYS A 13 12.05 -10.63 -2.05
N TYR A 14 10.88 -10.27 -2.55
CA TYR A 14 9.77 -11.18 -2.79
C TYR A 14 9.27 -11.04 -4.23
N ARG A 15 8.62 -12.08 -4.75
CA ARG A 15 8.10 -12.11 -6.11
C ARG A 15 6.72 -12.74 -6.18
N LEU A 16 5.95 -12.34 -7.19
CA LEU A 16 4.64 -12.89 -7.53
C LEU A 16 4.40 -12.84 -9.03
N VAL A 17 3.39 -13.57 -9.51
CA VAL A 17 2.82 -13.42 -10.85
C VAL A 17 1.39 -12.98 -10.67
N GLN A 18 1.01 -11.83 -11.24
CA GLN A 18 -0.37 -11.34 -11.23
C GLN A 18 -1.11 -11.92 -12.43
N ASN A 19 -2.18 -12.66 -12.16
CA ASN A 19 -3.07 -13.21 -13.17
C ASN A 19 -4.28 -12.28 -13.40
N PRO A 20 -5.02 -12.43 -14.51
CA PRO A 20 -6.26 -11.70 -14.74
C PRO A 20 -7.26 -11.89 -13.58
N GLY A 21 -7.86 -10.80 -13.11
CA GLY A 21 -8.79 -10.80 -11.97
C GLY A 21 -8.12 -10.77 -10.59
N GLU A 22 -6.79 -10.74 -10.52
CA GLU A 22 -6.06 -10.59 -9.24
C GLU A 22 -5.69 -9.13 -8.97
N PHE A 23 -5.87 -8.72 -7.71
CA PHE A 23 -5.39 -7.45 -7.19
C PHE A 23 -4.04 -7.64 -6.51
N VAL A 24 -3.14 -6.68 -6.72
CA VAL A 24 -1.85 -6.61 -6.03
C VAL A 24 -1.81 -5.32 -5.22
N PHE A 25 -1.63 -5.45 -3.91
CA PHE A 25 -1.47 -4.33 -3.00
C PHE A 25 0.01 -4.10 -2.70
N THR A 26 0.47 -2.86 -2.87
CA THR A 26 1.80 -2.41 -2.45
C THR A 26 1.65 -1.53 -1.21
N PHE A 27 2.30 -1.91 -0.11
CA PHE A 27 2.21 -1.16 1.15
C PHE A 27 3.11 0.08 1.15
N PRO A 28 2.86 1.06 2.04
CA PRO A 28 3.71 2.25 2.16
C PRO A 28 5.18 1.88 2.30
N ARG A 29 6.04 2.58 1.54
CA ARG A 29 7.52 2.38 1.51
C ARG A 29 7.98 1.01 0.99
N ALA A 30 7.10 0.20 0.41
CA ALA A 30 7.48 -1.03 -0.30
C ALA A 30 7.96 -0.72 -1.72
N TYR A 31 9.25 -0.94 -1.98
CA TYR A 31 9.80 -0.88 -3.34
C TYR A 31 9.32 -2.07 -4.15
N HIS A 32 8.89 -1.82 -5.39
CA HIS A 32 8.46 -2.86 -6.31
C HIS A 32 9.00 -2.61 -7.72
N SER A 33 9.17 -3.69 -8.47
CA SER A 33 9.52 -3.66 -9.89
C SER A 33 8.94 -4.91 -10.54
N GLY A 34 8.63 -4.83 -11.84
CA GLY A 34 8.02 -5.95 -12.55
C GLY A 34 8.01 -5.75 -14.06
N PHE A 35 7.53 -6.77 -14.77
CA PHE A 35 7.37 -6.77 -16.22
C PHE A 35 6.14 -7.60 -16.61
N SER A 36 5.59 -7.33 -17.79
CA SER A 36 4.47 -8.11 -18.34
C SER A 36 4.97 -9.30 -19.15
N HIS A 37 4.33 -10.45 -19.01
CA HIS A 37 4.66 -11.67 -19.76
C HIS A 37 4.07 -11.69 -21.18
N GLY A 38 3.33 -10.66 -21.59
CA GLY A 38 2.64 -10.57 -22.87
C GLY A 38 1.76 -9.32 -22.95
N PHE A 39 0.76 -9.33 -23.83
CA PHE A 39 -0.25 -8.27 -23.88
C PHE A 39 -1.13 -8.32 -22.64
N THR A 40 -1.17 -7.22 -21.89
CA THR A 40 -1.94 -7.06 -20.65
C THR A 40 -2.69 -5.74 -20.67
N CYS A 41 -3.73 -5.65 -19.85
CA CYS A 41 -4.41 -4.40 -19.51
C CYS A 41 -4.58 -4.39 -18.00
N SER A 42 -3.95 -3.43 -17.33
CA SER A 42 -4.03 -3.25 -15.88
C SER A 42 -4.27 -1.79 -15.53
N GLU A 43 -4.94 -1.58 -14.41
CA GLU A 43 -5.15 -0.26 -13.80
C GLU A 43 -4.42 -0.24 -12.45
N VAL A 44 -3.85 0.92 -12.10
CA VAL A 44 -3.16 1.13 -10.83
C VAL A 44 -3.59 2.47 -10.26
N SER A 45 -3.94 2.46 -8.98
CA SER A 45 -4.28 3.68 -8.22
C SER A 45 -3.60 3.68 -6.87
N ASN A 46 -3.25 4.88 -6.39
CA ASN A 46 -2.72 5.07 -5.05
C ASN A 46 -3.89 5.41 -4.12
N ILE A 47 -4.01 4.66 -3.02
CA ILE A 47 -5.06 4.86 -2.02
C ILE A 47 -4.38 5.17 -0.69
N ALA A 48 -4.92 6.13 0.06
CA ALA A 48 -4.47 6.48 1.40
C ALA A 48 -5.56 6.10 2.42
N THR A 49 -5.27 5.08 3.24
CA THR A 49 -6.11 4.74 4.41
C THR A 49 -5.77 5.67 5.59
N PRO A 50 -6.60 5.78 6.64
CA PRO A 50 -6.23 6.54 7.84
C PRO A 50 -4.85 6.13 8.42
N GLU A 51 -4.52 4.83 8.34
CA GLU A 51 -3.25 4.27 8.80
C GLU A 51 -2.03 4.81 8.04
N TRP A 52 -2.22 5.25 6.80
CA TRP A 52 -1.15 5.86 6.01
C TRP A 52 -0.62 7.16 6.66
N LEU A 53 -1.44 7.88 7.42
CA LEU A 53 -1.03 9.11 8.11
C LEU A 53 0.15 8.88 9.09
N LYS A 54 0.33 7.65 9.58
CA LYS A 54 1.47 7.25 10.44
C LYS A 54 2.82 7.39 9.72
N PHE A 55 2.83 7.33 8.38
CA PHE A 55 4.01 7.46 7.54
C PHE A 55 4.15 8.87 6.95
N ALA A 56 3.02 9.46 6.54
CA ALA A 56 2.92 10.70 5.77
C ALA A 56 3.80 11.84 6.29
N GLY A 57 3.74 12.15 7.60
CA GLY A 57 4.52 13.27 8.17
C GLY A 57 6.03 13.06 8.13
N LYS A 58 6.51 11.83 8.35
CA LYS A 58 7.95 11.51 8.26
C LYS A 58 8.43 11.55 6.82
N ASP A 59 7.60 11.04 5.90
CA ASP A 59 7.92 11.01 4.48
C ASP A 59 7.96 12.43 3.90
N GLU A 60 7.10 13.35 4.34
CA GLU A 60 7.16 14.78 3.97
C GLU A 60 8.50 15.43 4.35
N ILE A 61 8.95 15.23 5.59
CA ILE A 61 10.23 15.76 6.07
C ILE A 61 11.39 15.17 5.27
N HIS A 62 11.38 13.85 5.05
CA HIS A 62 12.42 13.18 4.28
C HIS A 62 12.51 13.70 2.85
N ARG A 63 11.35 13.85 2.21
CA ARG A 63 11.20 14.39 0.85
C ARG A 63 11.72 15.82 0.74
N ALA A 64 11.37 16.69 1.69
CA ALA A 64 11.90 18.05 1.76
C ALA A 64 13.44 18.05 1.92
N ALA A 65 13.99 17.16 2.75
CA ALA A 65 15.43 17.05 2.97
C ALA A 65 16.22 16.62 1.72
N VAL A 66 15.58 15.90 0.78
CA VAL A 66 16.18 15.51 -0.51
C VAL A 66 15.79 16.45 -1.66
N ASN A 67 15.33 17.67 -1.35
CA ASN A 67 14.87 18.68 -2.30
C ASN A 67 13.76 18.19 -3.25
N TYR A 68 12.88 17.32 -2.75
CA TYR A 68 11.77 16.77 -3.53
C TYR A 68 10.44 17.05 -2.81
N PRO A 69 9.84 18.25 -2.96
CA PRO A 69 8.69 18.67 -2.17
C PRO A 69 7.49 17.70 -2.31
N PRO A 70 6.66 17.54 -1.27
CA PRO A 70 5.47 16.70 -1.34
C PRO A 70 4.49 17.25 -2.39
N LEU A 71 3.77 16.35 -3.08
CA LEU A 71 2.77 16.74 -4.09
C LEU A 71 1.51 17.34 -3.46
N VAL A 72 1.24 16.99 -2.20
CA VAL A 72 0.09 17.43 -1.41
C VAL A 72 0.59 17.85 -0.04
N SER A 73 0.03 18.93 0.52
CA SER A 73 0.28 19.31 1.92
C SER A 73 -0.51 18.42 2.86
N HIS A 74 0.16 17.63 3.70
CA HIS A 74 -0.53 16.77 4.67
C HIS A 74 -1.28 17.59 5.73
N ILE A 75 -0.76 18.76 6.11
CA ILE A 75 -1.44 19.66 7.05
C ILE A 75 -2.75 20.17 6.48
N GLN A 76 -2.75 20.61 5.21
CA GLN A 76 -3.98 21.06 4.56
C GLN A 76 -4.99 19.90 4.43
N LEU A 77 -4.52 18.72 4.01
CA LEU A 77 -5.37 17.52 3.94
C LEU A 77 -6.02 17.20 5.29
N LEU A 78 -5.27 17.25 6.39
CA LEU A 78 -5.81 17.02 7.73
C LEU A 78 -6.81 18.10 8.14
N TYR A 79 -6.53 19.37 7.82
CA TYR A 79 -7.44 20.47 8.10
C TYR A 79 -8.77 20.32 7.36
N ASP A 80 -8.72 19.92 6.09
CA ASP A 80 -9.90 19.70 5.25
C ASP A 80 -10.72 18.48 5.69
N LEU A 81 -10.06 17.46 6.24
CA LEU A 81 -10.71 16.26 6.78
C LEU A 81 -11.19 16.42 8.22
N ALA A 82 -10.64 17.35 9.02
CA ALA A 82 -11.01 17.52 10.42
C ALA A 82 -12.53 17.67 10.67
N PRO A 83 -13.31 18.37 9.84
CA PRO A 83 -14.76 18.45 10.01
C PRO A 83 -15.46 17.10 9.84
N SER A 84 -15.00 16.24 8.91
CA SER A 84 -15.62 14.94 8.67
C SER A 84 -15.35 13.95 9.81
N PHE A 85 -14.21 14.07 10.50
CA PHE A 85 -13.93 13.24 11.67
C PHE A 85 -14.90 13.45 12.83
N SER A 86 -15.50 14.64 12.99
CA SER A 86 -16.51 14.88 14.04
C SER A 86 -17.84 14.14 13.84
N SER A 87 -18.12 13.65 12.62
CA SER A 87 -19.34 12.91 12.26
C SER A 87 -19.11 11.41 12.02
N VAL A 88 -17.87 10.99 11.75
CA VAL A 88 -17.52 9.60 11.35
C VAL A 88 -17.16 8.68 12.52
N TRP A 89 -16.95 9.21 13.74
CA TRP A 89 -16.74 8.38 14.95
C TRP A 89 -17.87 7.36 15.22
N PHE A 90 -19.07 7.56 14.65
CA PHE A 90 -20.20 6.63 14.76
C PHE A 90 -20.22 5.50 13.70
N THR A 91 -19.38 5.53 12.66
CA THR A 91 -19.47 4.60 11.51
C THR A 91 -18.20 3.76 11.29
N LEU A 92 -17.36 3.60 12.32
CA LEU A 92 -16.08 2.86 12.22
C LEU A 92 -16.17 1.39 12.70
N HIS A 93 -17.37 0.83 12.84
CA HIS A 93 -17.52 -0.58 13.21
C HIS A 93 -17.46 -1.56 12.02
N GLU A 94 -17.40 -1.06 10.77
CA GLU A 94 -17.42 -1.91 9.56
C GLU A 94 -16.04 -2.08 8.87
N LEU A 95 -15.02 -1.28 9.20
CA LEU A 95 -13.70 -1.34 8.53
C LEU A 95 -12.64 -2.21 9.23
N GLN A 96 -12.96 -2.79 10.39
CA GLN A 96 -12.05 -3.67 11.14
C GLN A 96 -11.66 -4.96 10.38
N ASN A 97 -12.29 -5.27 9.25
CA ASN A 97 -11.98 -6.45 8.46
C ASN A 97 -10.75 -6.30 7.53
N VAL A 98 -10.24 -5.08 7.31
CA VAL A 98 -9.02 -4.86 6.49
C VAL A 98 -7.73 -5.01 7.32
N GLU A 99 -7.80 -4.88 8.65
CA GLU A 99 -6.65 -5.01 9.56
C GLU A 99 -6.04 -6.41 9.60
N LYS A 100 -6.71 -7.43 9.05
CA LYS A 100 -6.25 -8.82 9.08
C LYS A 100 -5.08 -9.13 8.13
N TYR A 101 -4.74 -8.22 7.21
CA TYR A 101 -3.69 -8.45 6.20
C TYR A 101 -2.33 -7.84 6.55
N HIS A 102 -2.13 -7.36 7.78
CA HIS A 102 -0.82 -6.87 8.23
C HIS A 102 0.13 -8.04 8.55
N ASN A 103 0.45 -8.84 7.54
CA ASN A 103 1.53 -9.82 7.59
C ASN A 103 2.88 -9.13 7.36
N GLU A 104 3.96 -9.78 7.77
CA GLU A 104 5.38 -9.38 7.60
C GLU A 104 5.82 -9.20 6.12
N LYS A 105 4.89 -9.07 5.18
CA LYS A 105 5.11 -8.99 3.74
C LYS A 105 4.91 -7.55 3.26
N SER A 106 5.77 -7.10 2.36
CA SER A 106 5.70 -5.76 1.75
C SER A 106 4.58 -5.62 0.70
N TYR A 107 3.78 -6.67 0.46
CA TYR A 107 2.69 -6.71 -0.52
C TYR A 107 1.64 -7.78 -0.15
N ALA A 108 0.45 -7.68 -0.74
CA ALA A 108 -0.61 -8.69 -0.65
C ALA A 108 -1.26 -8.96 -2.02
N ILE A 109 -1.82 -10.16 -2.21
CA ILE A 109 -2.60 -10.54 -3.40
C ILE A 109 -4.01 -10.90 -2.94
N CYS A 110 -5.02 -10.39 -3.62
CA CYS A 110 -6.43 -10.74 -3.38
C CYS A 110 -7.07 -11.15 -4.71
N ARG A 111 -7.91 -12.18 -4.73
CA ARG A 111 -8.66 -12.57 -5.93
C ARG A 111 -10.09 -12.05 -5.86
N ASP A 112 -10.62 -11.66 -7.00
CA ASP A 112 -12.04 -11.28 -7.12
C ASP A 112 -12.92 -12.47 -6.66
N GLY A 113 -13.66 -12.29 -5.56
CA GLY A 113 -14.48 -13.32 -4.92
C GLY A 113 -13.98 -13.91 -3.59
N ASP A 114 -12.83 -13.47 -3.07
CA ASP A 114 -12.30 -13.95 -1.76
C ASP A 114 -13.06 -13.34 -0.56
N THR A 115 -14.32 -13.73 -0.35
CA THR A 115 -14.96 -13.69 0.97
C THR A 115 -14.89 -15.08 1.60
N GLU A 116 -13.96 -15.24 2.55
CA GLU A 116 -13.68 -16.43 3.37
C GLU A 116 -12.74 -17.51 2.82
N ARG A 117 -11.81 -17.86 3.72
CA ARG A 117 -11.01 -19.09 3.83
C ARG A 117 -9.86 -19.24 2.83
N ASP A 118 -8.67 -18.98 3.36
CA ASP A 118 -7.62 -19.99 3.28
C ASP A 118 -6.95 -20.18 4.66
N ARG A 119 -7.22 -21.35 5.25
CA ARG A 119 -6.38 -21.99 6.28
C ARG A 119 -5.70 -23.16 5.58
N GLY A 120 -4.38 -23.28 5.76
CA GLY A 120 -3.57 -24.44 5.34
C GLY A 120 -3.04 -24.30 3.91
N ASP A 121 -1.80 -24.64 3.57
CA ASP A 121 -0.73 -25.39 4.25
C ASP A 121 0.65 -24.84 3.83
#